data_AF-A0A8X6U7T8-F1
#
_entry.id   AF-A0A8X6U7T8-F1
#
_cell.length_a   1.000
_cell.length_b   1.000
_cell.length_c   1.000
_cell.angle_alpha   90.00
_cell.angle_beta   90.00
_cell.angle_gamma   90.00
#
_symmetry.space_group_name_H-M   'P 1'
#
loop_
_entity.id
_entity.type
_entity.pdbx_description
1 polymer ?
#
loop_
_entity_poly.entity_id
_entity_poly.type
_entity_poly.pdbx_seq_one_letter_code
_entity_poly.pdbx_strand_id
1 'polypeptide(L)'
;MADHRLTVREIAEEVGVSKDSAHAILREDLNMNRMAAKFVPKLLSPEQKDLRFDVAQDLLDTANTDPGFLNTMITGDESWVYGGKKPVIEKSFFNGRRISTYGKQLFLNFNKKVES
;
A
#
# COMPACT_ATOMS: atom_id res chain seq x y z
N MET A 1 -17.66 -5.41 -17.75
CA MET A 1 -16.95 -4.32 -17.06
C MET A 1 -16.75 -3.21 -18.07
N ALA A 2 -17.29 -2.01 -17.85
CA ALA A 2 -17.04 -0.87 -18.71
C ALA A 2 -15.63 -0.31 -18.43
N ASP A 3 -14.94 0.20 -19.45
CA ASP A 3 -13.62 0.81 -19.27
C ASP A 3 -13.77 2.22 -18.64
N HIS A 4 -13.25 2.39 -17.43
CA HIS A 4 -13.25 3.68 -16.73
C HIS A 4 -12.12 4.63 -17.17
N ARG A 5 -11.30 4.22 -18.15
CA ARG A 5 -10.15 4.99 -18.65
C ARG A 5 -10.38 5.66 -20.00
N LEU A 6 -11.61 5.61 -20.50
CA LEU A 6 -11.98 6.29 -21.75
C LEU A 6 -11.71 7.80 -21.64
N THR A 7 -11.15 8.34 -22.70
CA THR A 7 -10.95 9.78 -22.86
C THR A 7 -12.27 10.45 -23.24
N VAL A 8 -12.38 11.75 -22.92
CA VAL A 8 -13.54 12.56 -23.33
C VAL A 8 -13.76 12.52 -24.85
N ARG A 9 -12.69 12.34 -25.64
CA ARG A 9 -12.80 12.25 -27.09
C ARG A 9 -13.43 10.93 -27.54
N GLU A 10 -13.01 9.81 -26.98
CA GLU A 10 -13.61 8.50 -27.28
C GLU A 10 -15.09 8.48 -26.91
N ILE A 11 -15.45 9.04 -25.75
CA ILE A 11 -16.84 9.18 -25.33
C ILE A 11 -17.64 10.07 -26.30
N ALA A 12 -17.05 11.18 -26.75
CA ALA A 12 -17.70 12.08 -27.70
C ALA A 12 -17.94 11.42 -29.07
N GLU A 13 -16.96 10.65 -29.56
CA GLU A 13 -17.05 9.89 -30.82
C GLU A 13 -18.10 8.78 -30.73
N GLU A 14 -18.17 8.07 -29.60
CA GLU A 14 -19.14 6.99 -29.37
C GLU A 14 -20.59 7.51 -29.29
N VAL A 15 -20.78 8.64 -28.61
CA VAL A 15 -22.12 9.24 -28.40
C VAL A 15 -22.54 10.16 -29.57
N GLY A 16 -21.62 10.52 -30.45
CA GLY A 16 -21.88 11.38 -31.61
C GLY A 16 -22.08 12.86 -31.24
N VAL A 17 -21.40 13.34 -30.20
CA VAL A 17 -21.45 14.73 -29.73
C VAL A 17 -20.09 15.42 -29.89
N SER A 18 -20.07 16.75 -29.75
CA SER A 18 -18.79 17.46 -29.68
C SER A 18 -18.03 17.11 -28.40
N LYS A 19 -16.71 17.16 -28.44
CA LYS A 19 -15.84 16.93 -27.26
C LYS A 19 -16.18 17.87 -26.10
N ASP A 20 -16.51 19.12 -26.40
CA ASP A 20 -16.83 20.12 -25.38
C ASP A 20 -18.19 19.84 -24.75
N SER A 21 -19.18 19.42 -25.55
CA SER A 21 -20.48 18.95 -25.05
C SER A 21 -20.32 17.72 -24.15
N ALA A 22 -19.51 16.73 -24.56
CA ALA A 22 -19.21 15.58 -23.74
C ALA A 22 -18.52 15.99 -22.42
N HIS A 23 -17.61 16.97 -22.47
CA HIS A 23 -16.96 17.48 -21.26
C HIS A 23 -17.94 18.15 -20.29
N ALA A 24 -18.82 19.00 -20.80
CA ALA A 24 -19.84 19.70 -20.00
C ALA A 24 -20.79 18.69 -19.35
N ILE A 25 -21.33 17.73 -20.11
CA ILE A 25 -22.23 16.71 -19.57
C ILE A 25 -21.53 15.88 -18.48
N LEU A 26 -20.30 15.43 -18.73
CA LEU A 26 -19.53 14.65 -17.75
C LEU A 26 -19.31 15.44 -16.44
N ARG A 27 -19.06 16.75 -16.53
CA ARG A 27 -18.67 17.55 -15.36
C ARG A 27 -19.83 18.24 -14.65
N GLU A 28 -20.80 18.75 -15.39
CA GLU A 28 -21.87 19.60 -14.88
C GLU A 28 -23.14 18.78 -14.63
N ASP A 29 -23.56 17.94 -15.58
CA ASP A 29 -24.79 17.15 -15.46
C ASP A 29 -24.57 15.86 -14.66
N LEU A 30 -23.45 15.18 -14.89
CA LEU A 30 -23.12 13.90 -14.24
C LEU A 30 -22.19 14.05 -13.03
N ASN A 31 -21.64 15.24 -12.81
CA ASN A 31 -20.73 15.56 -11.70
C ASN A 31 -19.54 14.59 -11.56
N MET A 32 -19.00 14.12 -12.69
CA MET A 32 -17.87 13.20 -12.74
C MET A 32 -16.54 13.96 -12.65
N ASN A 33 -15.61 13.39 -11.88
CA ASN A 33 -14.26 13.93 -11.72
C ASN A 33 -13.22 13.00 -12.32
N ARG A 34 -12.23 13.58 -13.01
CA ARG A 34 -11.10 12.81 -13.54
C ARG A 34 -10.12 12.51 -12.41
N MET A 35 -10.08 11.24 -12.00
CA MET A 35 -9.16 10.76 -10.97
C MET A 35 -7.94 10.12 -11.62
N ALA A 36 -6.75 10.49 -11.13
CA ALA A 36 -5.52 9.81 -11.54
C ALA A 36 -5.52 8.36 -11.03
N ALA A 37 -5.02 7.44 -11.83
CA ALA A 37 -4.84 6.07 -11.40
C ALA A 37 -3.81 6.00 -10.26
N LYS A 38 -4.08 5.19 -9.24
CA LYS A 38 -3.12 4.91 -8.17
C LYS A 38 -2.08 3.90 -8.67
N PHE A 39 -0.81 4.12 -8.32
CA PHE A 39 0.25 3.15 -8.59
C PHE A 39 0.09 1.96 -7.66
N VAL A 40 0.08 0.74 -8.23
CA VAL A 40 0.01 -0.51 -7.49
C VAL A 40 1.36 -1.21 -7.62
N PRO A 41 2.13 -1.37 -6.52
CA PRO A 41 3.51 -1.89 -6.60
C PRO A 41 3.64 -3.28 -7.20
N LYS A 42 2.62 -4.14 -7.06
CA LYS A 42 2.62 -5.52 -7.58
C LYS A 42 1.22 -5.97 -7.95
N LEU A 43 1.08 -6.62 -9.10
CA LEU A 43 -0.11 -7.39 -9.46
C LEU A 43 -0.06 -8.74 -8.75
N LEU A 44 -1.08 -9.02 -7.95
CA LEU A 44 -1.16 -10.26 -7.16
C LEU A 44 -1.90 -11.34 -7.93
N SER A 45 -1.44 -12.59 -7.82
CA SER A 45 -2.21 -13.75 -8.28
C SER A 45 -3.46 -13.95 -7.41
N PRO A 46 -4.47 -14.69 -7.89
CA PRO A 46 -5.65 -15.03 -7.08
C PRO A 46 -5.27 -15.64 -5.72
N GLU A 47 -4.36 -16.60 -5.72
CA GLU A 47 -3.92 -17.31 -4.51
C GLU A 47 -3.22 -16.37 -3.52
N GLN A 48 -2.45 -15.39 -4.02
CA GLN A 48 -1.83 -14.36 -3.18
C GLN A 48 -2.85 -13.41 -2.57
N LYS A 49 -4.00 -13.19 -3.22
CA LYS A 49 -5.08 -12.36 -2.67
C LYS A 49 -5.82 -13.11 -1.58
N ASP A 50 -6.13 -14.39 -1.82
CA ASP A 50 -6.82 -15.24 -0.86
C ASP A 50 -5.98 -15.38 0.41
N LEU A 51 -4.70 -15.73 0.27
CA LEU A 51 -3.78 -15.78 1.41
C LEU A 51 -3.68 -14.45 2.17
N ARG A 52 -3.68 -13.31 1.45
CA ARG A 52 -3.66 -12.00 2.09
C ARG A 52 -4.94 -11.71 2.86
N PHE A 53 -6.09 -12.13 2.33
CA PHE A 53 -7.37 -11.95 2.98
C PHE A 53 -7.45 -12.78 4.25
N ASP A 54 -7.10 -14.06 4.17
CA ASP A 54 -7.13 -14.98 5.32
C ASP A 54 -6.23 -14.47 6.45
N VAL A 55 -4.99 -14.12 6.15
CA VAL A 55 -4.05 -13.57 7.16
C VAL A 55 -4.57 -12.25 7.75
N ALA A 56 -5.15 -11.37 6.92
CA ALA A 56 -5.70 -10.12 7.42
C ALA A 56 -6.91 -10.34 8.34
N GLN A 57 -7.74 -11.33 8.03
CA GLN A 57 -8.90 -11.69 8.84
C GLN A 57 -8.46 -12.27 10.19
N ASP A 58 -7.49 -13.20 10.20
CA ASP A 58 -6.93 -13.77 11.43
C ASP A 58 -6.31 -12.69 12.34
N LEU A 59 -5.56 -11.75 11.74
CA LEU A 59 -4.96 -10.64 12.48
C LEU A 59 -6.03 -9.70 13.06
N LEU A 60 -7.12 -9.45 12.32
CA LEU A 60 -8.23 -8.62 12.78
C LEU A 60 -8.96 -9.28 13.96
N ASP A 61 -9.26 -10.57 13.87
CA ASP A 61 -9.96 -11.31 14.91
C ASP A 61 -9.11 -11.44 16.18
N THR A 62 -7.79 -11.61 16.02
CA THR A 62 -6.83 -11.58 17.12
C THR A 62 -6.82 -10.21 17.81
N ALA A 63 -6.75 -9.13 17.03
CA ALA A 63 -6.74 -7.77 17.57
C ALA A 63 -8.04 -7.40 18.31
N ASN A 64 -9.19 -7.96 17.87
CA ASN A 64 -10.47 -7.77 18.53
C ASN A 64 -10.61 -8.59 19.82
N THR A 65 -10.00 -9.77 19.86
CA THR A 65 -10.09 -10.70 21.01
C THR A 65 -9.11 -10.34 22.12
N ASP A 66 -7.90 -9.92 21.76
CA ASP A 66 -6.85 -9.52 22.69
C ASP A 66 -6.51 -8.02 22.54
N PRO A 67 -7.03 -7.16 23.43
CA PRO A 67 -6.71 -5.73 23.46
C PRO A 67 -5.21 -5.43 23.63
N GLY A 68 -4.43 -6.39 24.16
CA GLY A 68 -2.98 -6.28 24.33
C GLY A 68 -2.16 -6.69 23.11
N PHE A 69 -2.78 -7.30 22.09
CA PHE A 69 -2.09 -7.93 20.96
C PHE A 69 -1.09 -6.98 20.28
N LEU A 70 -1.54 -5.78 19.90
CA LEU A 70 -0.72 -4.79 19.22
C LEU A 70 0.46 -4.29 20.06
N ASN A 71 0.40 -4.37 21.39
CA ASN A 71 1.50 -3.96 22.28
C ASN A 71 2.68 -4.94 22.20
N THR A 72 2.44 -6.17 21.75
CA THR A 72 3.46 -7.22 21.61
C THR A 72 4.02 -7.32 20.20
N MET A 73 3.39 -6.69 19.22
CA MET A 73 3.78 -6.77 17.81
C MET A 73 5.09 -6.02 17.56
N ILE A 74 6.06 -6.69 16.95
CA ILE A 74 7.34 -6.11 16.53
C ILE A 74 7.40 -6.16 15.01
N THR A 75 7.49 -5.00 14.36
CA THR A 75 7.67 -4.89 12.90
C THR A 75 8.99 -4.18 12.58
N GLY A 76 9.55 -4.50 11.41
CA GLY A 76 10.74 -3.85 10.89
C GLY A 76 10.80 -3.98 9.38
N ASP A 77 11.24 -2.93 8.71
CA ASP A 77 11.48 -2.89 7.27
C ASP A 77 12.82 -2.20 6.96
N GLU A 78 13.34 -2.45 5.76
CA GLU A 78 14.54 -1.80 5.25
C GLU A 78 14.15 -0.79 4.18
N SER A 79 14.52 0.48 4.41
CA SER A 79 14.31 1.56 3.46
C SER A 79 15.65 2.11 2.97
N TRP A 80 15.76 2.30 1.66
CA TRP A 80 16.95 2.92 1.04
C TRP A 80 16.94 4.44 1.29
N VAL A 81 18.05 4.97 1.80
CA VAL A 81 18.26 6.42 1.96
C VAL A 81 19.32 6.87 0.96
N TYR A 82 18.95 7.76 0.05
CA TYR A 82 19.91 8.33 -0.90
C TYR A 82 20.58 9.57 -0.28
N GLY A 83 21.83 9.42 0.16
CA GLY A 83 22.66 10.49 0.72
C GLY A 83 24.13 10.33 0.32
N GLY A 84 24.78 11.43 -0.06
CA GLY A 84 26.13 11.45 -0.61
C GLY A 84 27.21 10.84 0.30
N LYS A 85 28.13 10.10 -0.34
CA LYS A 85 29.40 9.54 0.16
C LYS A 85 29.34 8.75 1.48
N LYS A 86 28.63 7.61 1.41
CA LYS A 86 28.89 6.28 2.02
C LYS A 86 27.55 5.69 2.50
N PRO A 87 27.22 4.42 2.16
CA PRO A 87 26.06 3.77 2.75
C PRO A 87 26.36 3.54 4.23
N VAL A 88 25.67 4.28 5.11
CA VAL A 88 25.56 3.90 6.51
C VAL A 88 24.21 3.19 6.66
N ILE A 89 24.25 1.87 6.69
CA ILE A 89 23.12 1.07 7.14
C ILE A 89 23.16 1.03 8.67
N GLU A 90 21.97 1.13 9.25
CA GLU A 90 21.57 0.73 10.60
C GLU A 90 20.97 1.89 11.43
N LYS A 91 19.77 2.28 11.06
CA LYS A 91 18.81 2.77 12.05
C LYS A 91 17.70 1.74 12.10
N SER A 92 17.81 0.83 13.06
CA SER A 92 16.71 -0.09 13.38
C SER A 92 15.68 0.72 14.19
N PHE A 93 14.40 0.55 13.87
CA PHE A 93 13.30 1.25 14.52
C PHE A 93 12.33 0.23 15.12
N PHE A 94 11.70 0.60 16.24
CA PHE A 94 10.60 -0.14 16.86
C PHE A 94 9.49 0.87 17.18
N ASN A 95 8.29 0.62 16.67
CA ASN A 95 7.14 1.55 16.79
C ASN A 95 7.51 3.00 16.42
N GLY A 96 8.19 3.18 15.29
CA GLY A 96 8.62 4.51 14.79
C GLY A 96 9.70 5.21 15.61
N ARG A 97 10.23 4.57 16.67
CA ARG A 97 11.31 5.10 17.51
C ARG A 97 12.61 4.37 17.26
N ARG A 98 13.72 5.10 17.27
CA ARG A 98 15.07 4.54 17.07
C ARG A 98 15.38 3.59 18.21
N ILE A 99 15.73 2.34 17.92
CA ILE A 99 16.13 1.39 18.97
C ILE A 99 17.58 1.61 19.38
N SER A 100 17.86 1.40 20.66
CA SER A 100 19.21 1.46 21.22
C SER A 100 20.08 0.32 20.67
N THR A 101 21.40 0.44 20.84
CA THR A 101 22.36 -0.60 20.43
C THR A 101 22.05 -1.98 21.02
N TYR A 102 21.54 -2.04 22.25
CA TYR A 102 21.10 -3.29 22.88
C TYR A 102 19.83 -3.85 22.23
N GLY A 103 18.89 -2.97 21.88
CA GLY A 103 17.68 -3.34 21.13
C GLY A 103 17.97 -3.91 19.74
N LYS A 104 19.00 -3.38 19.05
CA LYS A 104 19.50 -3.94 17.78
C LYS A 104 19.99 -5.37 17.93
N GLN A 105 20.79 -5.64 18.96
CA GLN A 105 21.36 -6.98 19.18
C GLN A 105 20.26 -8.02 19.44
N LEU A 106 19.23 -7.67 20.21
CA LEU A 106 18.09 -8.55 20.47
C LEU A 106 17.27 -8.83 19.20
N PHE A 107 17.03 -7.82 18.36
CA PHE A 107 16.32 -7.99 17.09
C PHE A 107 17.09 -8.87 16.10
N LEU A 108 18.41 -8.68 15.99
CA LEU A 108 19.27 -9.52 15.15
C LEU A 108 19.33 -10.97 15.65
N ASN A 109 19.38 -11.17 16.96
CA ASN A 109 19.38 -12.51 17.56
C ASN A 109 18.02 -13.21 17.40
N PHE A 110 16.91 -12.46 17.41
CA PHE A 110 15.59 -13.00 17.13
C PHE A 110 15.49 -13.50 15.68
N ASN A 111 15.87 -12.69 14.68
CA ASN A 111 15.82 -13.10 13.28
C ASN A 111 16.72 -14.32 12.99
N LYS A 112 17.94 -14.35 13.55
CA LYS A 112 18.84 -15.51 13.43
C LYS A 112 18.25 -16.81 13.99
N LYS A 113 17.33 -16.73 14.96
CA LYS A 113 16.66 -17.88 15.57
C LYS A 113 15.41 -18.31 14.81
N VAL A 114 14.83 -17.42 14.01
CA VAL A 114 13.69 -17.72 13.12
C VAL A 114 14.17 -18.38 11.82
N GLU A 115 15.40 -18.08 11.38
CA GLU A 115 16.01 -18.64 10.16
C GLU A 115 16.79 -19.97 10.37
N SER A 116 16.79 -20.54 11.58
CA SER A 116 17.47 -21.81 11.94
C SER A 116 16.49 -22.95 12.17
#